data_AF-A0A7Y6UCF1-F1
#
_entry.id   AF-A0A7Y6UCF1-F1
#
_cell.length_a   1.000
_cell.length_b   1.000
_cell.length_c   1.000
_cell.angle_alpha   90.00
_cell.angle_beta   90.00
_cell.angle_gamma   90.00
#
_symmetry.space_group_name_H-M   'P 1'
#
loop_
_entity.id
_entity.type
_entity.pdbx_description
1 polymer ?
#
loop_
_entity_poly.entity_id
_entity_poly.type
_entity_poly.pdbx_seq_one_letter_code
_entity_poly.pdbx_strand_id
1 'polypeptide(L)'
;MRSLLSLALVLAACGTDSVTRDDDDDPIVEPDVCDTSYLDYDNFGAPFVINWCRGCHSSSVPQAMRQRAPLGVNFDTADDVRTWGAKIAEKTTGMTPTMPPAGGPSADERALLAEWLTCGAR
;
A
#
# COMPACT_ATOMS: atom_id res chain seq x y z
N MET A 1 25.15 19.85 62.87
CA MET A 1 24.02 20.81 63.03
C MET A 1 22.90 20.35 62.12
N ARG A 2 21.69 20.26 62.68
CA ARG A 2 20.46 19.76 62.07
C ARG A 2 19.78 20.86 61.23
N SER A 3 19.20 20.50 60.09
CA SER A 3 17.95 21.03 59.48
C SER A 3 17.74 20.27 58.18
N LEU A 4 16.77 19.34 58.00
CA LEU A 4 15.30 19.43 57.96
C LEU A 4 14.74 20.40 56.90
N LEU A 5 13.73 19.88 56.16
CA LEU A 5 12.75 20.53 55.28
C LEU A 5 13.27 20.93 53.86
N SER A 6 12.61 20.66 52.74
CA SER A 6 11.24 20.18 52.46
C SER A 6 11.15 19.59 51.05
N LEU A 7 10.26 18.60 50.91
CA LEU A 7 9.66 18.11 49.68
C LEU A 7 8.73 19.17 49.08
N ALA A 8 8.82 19.43 47.77
CA ALA A 8 7.77 20.08 47.00
C ALA A 8 7.74 19.47 45.59
N LEU A 9 6.91 18.45 45.44
CA LEU A 9 6.52 17.84 44.17
C LEU A 9 5.50 18.78 43.51
N VAL A 10 5.87 19.46 42.43
CA VAL A 10 4.95 20.30 41.65
C VAL A 10 4.43 19.47 40.48
N LEU A 11 3.23 18.88 40.67
CA LEU A 11 2.42 18.38 39.56
C LEU A 11 1.87 19.59 38.80
N ALA A 12 2.46 19.90 37.65
CA ALA A 12 1.82 20.77 36.67
C ALA A 12 0.81 19.95 35.87
N ALA A 13 -0.40 19.82 36.41
CA ALA A 13 -1.58 19.40 35.66
C ALA A 13 -2.26 20.68 35.13
N CYS A 14 -2.10 20.97 33.84
CA CYS A 14 -2.83 22.04 33.16
C CYS A 14 -3.57 21.45 31.96
N GLY A 15 -4.90 21.59 32.00
CA GLY A 15 -5.76 21.74 30.83
C GLY A 15 -6.16 20.47 30.11
N THR A 16 -7.19 19.77 30.58
CA THR A 16 -8.10 19.08 29.66
C THR A 16 -8.93 20.16 28.97
N ASP A 17 -8.54 20.54 27.74
CA ASP A 17 -9.42 21.27 26.84
C ASP A 17 -10.64 20.40 26.59
N SER A 18 -11.69 20.69 27.35
CA SER A 18 -13.04 20.21 27.07
C SER A 18 -13.50 21.02 25.88
N VAL A 19 -13.20 20.53 24.67
CA VAL A 19 -13.85 20.99 23.46
C VAL A 19 -15.34 20.73 23.68
N THR A 20 -16.09 21.77 23.99
CA THR A 20 -17.53 21.79 23.85
C THR A 20 -17.79 21.53 22.37
N ARG A 21 -18.08 20.27 22.03
CA ARG A 21 -18.64 19.92 20.73
C ARG A 21 -20.01 20.59 20.66
N ASP A 22 -20.10 21.63 19.84
CA ASP A 22 -21.36 22.00 19.24
C ASP A 22 -21.77 20.81 18.35
N ASP A 23 -22.95 20.24 18.60
CA ASP A 23 -23.48 19.03 17.95
C ASP A 23 -23.94 19.26 16.48
N ASP A 24 -23.42 20.29 15.81
CA ASP A 24 -23.74 20.66 14.42
C ASP A 24 -22.55 20.47 13.44
N ASP A 25 -21.44 19.86 13.89
CA ASP A 25 -20.29 19.52 13.01
C ASP A 25 -20.56 18.18 12.31
N ASP A 26 -21.21 18.25 11.15
CA ASP A 26 -21.34 17.10 10.25
C ASP A 26 -19.94 16.57 9.92
N PRO A 27 -19.66 15.25 10.09
CA PRO A 27 -18.33 14.73 9.85
C PRO A 27 -17.95 14.93 8.38
N ILE A 28 -16.77 15.52 8.14
CA ILE A 28 -16.18 15.57 6.81
C ILE A 28 -15.91 14.12 6.37
N VAL A 29 -16.74 13.61 5.47
CA VAL A 29 -16.54 12.32 4.80
C VAL A 29 -15.61 12.55 3.62
N GLU A 30 -14.33 12.23 3.80
CA GLU A 30 -13.39 12.18 2.68
C GLU A 30 -13.84 11.09 1.69
N PRO A 31 -13.81 11.35 0.38
CA PRO A 31 -14.20 10.36 -0.63
C PRO A 31 -13.27 9.14 -0.56
N ASP A 32 -13.84 7.94 -0.78
CA ASP A 32 -13.03 6.72 -0.90
C ASP A 32 -12.10 6.86 -2.11
N VAL A 33 -10.82 6.53 -1.94
CA VAL A 33 -9.82 6.58 -3.02
C VAL A 33 -10.29 5.80 -4.25
N CYS A 34 -11.06 4.74 -4.03
CA CYS A 34 -11.61 3.89 -5.06
C CYS A 34 -12.81 4.48 -5.78
N ASP A 35 -13.51 5.46 -5.21
CA ASP A 35 -14.58 6.15 -5.93
C ASP A 35 -14.01 7.23 -6.88
N THR A 36 -12.81 7.75 -6.58
CA THR A 36 -12.15 8.81 -7.35
C THR A 36 -10.99 8.36 -8.24
N SER A 37 -10.48 7.14 -8.05
CA SER A 37 -9.36 6.62 -8.82
C SER A 37 -9.74 6.45 -10.29
N TYR A 38 -8.91 7.00 -11.17
CA TYR A 38 -9.05 6.84 -12.62
C TYR A 38 -8.40 5.55 -13.13
N LEU A 39 -7.74 4.78 -12.27
CA LEU A 39 -6.99 3.58 -12.67
C LEU A 39 -7.95 2.43 -12.95
N ASP A 40 -7.78 1.82 -14.12
CA ASP A 40 -8.46 0.59 -14.51
C ASP A 40 -7.49 -0.40 -15.15
N TYR A 41 -7.98 -1.62 -15.40
CA TYR A 41 -7.19 -2.67 -16.01
C TYR A 41 -6.64 -2.26 -17.39
N ASP A 42 -7.40 -1.55 -18.22
CA ASP A 42 -6.99 -1.25 -19.59
C ASP A 42 -5.98 -0.08 -19.65
N ASN A 43 -6.17 0.94 -18.81
CA ASN A 43 -5.38 2.16 -18.81
C ASN A 43 -4.10 2.05 -17.97
N PHE A 44 -4.08 1.17 -16.96
CA PHE A 44 -2.96 1.04 -16.03
C PHE A 44 -2.58 -0.42 -15.76
N GLY A 45 -3.53 -1.26 -15.34
CA GLY A 45 -3.24 -2.61 -14.85
C GLY A 45 -2.50 -3.49 -15.86
N ALA A 46 -3.07 -3.65 -17.06
CA ALA A 46 -2.51 -4.43 -18.15
C ALA A 46 -1.14 -3.93 -18.61
N PRO A 47 -0.95 -2.63 -18.97
CA PRO A 47 0.37 -2.16 -19.38
C PRO A 47 1.41 -2.29 -18.27
N PHE A 48 1.06 -2.02 -17.01
CA PHE A 48 1.96 -2.17 -15.88
C PHE A 48 2.41 -3.63 -15.70
N VAL A 49 1.46 -4.57 -15.66
CA VAL A 49 1.72 -6.00 -15.45
C VAL A 49 2.51 -6.60 -16.61
N ILE A 50 2.23 -6.20 -17.85
CA ILE A 50 3.01 -6.59 -19.02
C ILE A 50 4.46 -6.14 -18.88
N ASN A 51 4.68 -4.87 -18.54
CA ASN A 51 6.01 -4.29 -18.52
C ASN A 51 6.87 -4.83 -17.36
N TRP A 52 6.28 -4.95 -16.18
CA TRP A 52 7.05 -5.19 -14.95
C TRP A 52 6.95 -6.62 -14.41
N CYS A 53 5.90 -7.39 -14.76
CA CYS A 53 5.64 -8.67 -14.09
C CYS A 53 5.74 -9.87 -15.04
N ARG A 54 5.14 -9.78 -16.23
CA ARG A 54 4.94 -10.94 -17.13
C ARG A 54 6.21 -11.49 -17.75
N GLY A 55 7.32 -10.74 -17.74
CA GLY A 55 8.63 -11.26 -18.14
C GLY A 55 9.08 -12.48 -17.33
N CYS A 56 8.59 -12.63 -16.10
CA CYS A 56 8.84 -13.81 -15.24
C CYS A 56 7.55 -14.57 -14.89
N HIS A 57 6.42 -13.87 -14.80
CA HIS A 57 5.13 -14.36 -14.32
C HIS A 57 4.08 -14.52 -15.44
N SER A 58 4.43 -15.13 -16.56
CA SER A 58 3.46 -15.53 -17.59
C SER A 58 3.49 -17.03 -17.79
N SER A 59 2.34 -17.65 -18.06
CA SER A 59 2.24 -19.08 -18.40
C SER A 59 3.05 -19.45 -19.65
N SER A 60 3.32 -18.47 -20.52
CA SER A 60 4.16 -18.62 -21.71
C SER A 60 5.67 -18.66 -21.42
N VAL A 61 6.12 -18.29 -20.22
CA VAL A 61 7.54 -18.25 -19.85
C VAL A 61 7.97 -19.63 -19.30
N PRO A 62 8.86 -20.36 -19.99
CA PRO A 62 9.35 -21.66 -19.53
C PRO A 62 10.07 -21.54 -18.19
N GLN A 63 9.98 -22.58 -17.35
CA GLN A 63 10.50 -22.59 -15.98
C GLN A 63 11.94 -22.04 -15.86
N ALA A 64 12.83 -22.43 -16.77
CA ALA A 64 14.23 -22.02 -16.78
C ALA A 64 14.44 -20.49 -16.95
N MET A 65 13.46 -19.77 -17.52
CA MET A 65 13.54 -18.32 -17.79
C MET A 65 12.76 -17.47 -16.77
N ARG A 66 12.09 -18.09 -15.79
CA ARG A 66 11.21 -17.41 -14.83
C ARG A 66 11.93 -16.64 -13.71
N GLN A 67 13.26 -16.63 -13.67
CA GLN A 67 14.03 -16.04 -12.57
C GLN A 67 13.58 -16.52 -11.19
N ARG A 68 13.32 -17.84 -11.10
CA ARG A 68 12.79 -18.53 -9.91
C ARG A 68 11.34 -18.15 -9.54
N ALA A 69 10.61 -17.42 -10.38
CA ALA A 69 9.18 -17.24 -10.19
C ALA A 69 8.45 -18.60 -10.27
N PRO A 70 7.55 -18.93 -9.33
CA PRO A 70 6.91 -20.23 -9.28
C PRO A 70 6.10 -20.54 -10.54
N LEU A 71 6.03 -21.83 -10.89
CA LEU A 71 5.04 -22.30 -11.85
C LEU A 71 3.64 -22.13 -11.25
N GLY A 72 2.67 -21.74 -12.07
CA GLY A 72 1.29 -21.50 -11.63
C GLY A 72 1.03 -20.13 -10.99
N VAL A 73 2.08 -19.34 -10.69
CA VAL A 73 1.93 -17.92 -10.34
C VAL A 73 2.15 -17.10 -11.60
N ASN A 74 1.08 -16.98 -12.39
CA ASN A 74 1.05 -16.23 -13.64
C ASN A 74 0.15 -15.00 -13.47
N PHE A 75 0.36 -13.98 -14.30
CA PHE A 75 -0.42 -12.74 -14.36
C PHE A 75 -0.81 -12.46 -15.82
N ASP A 76 -1.41 -13.46 -16.49
CA ASP A 76 -1.79 -13.34 -17.90
C ASP A 76 -3.14 -12.63 -18.07
N THR A 77 -3.95 -12.61 -17.01
CA THR A 77 -5.29 -12.01 -16.97
C THR A 77 -5.49 -11.11 -15.75
N ALA A 78 -6.53 -10.28 -15.76
CA ALA A 78 -6.93 -9.49 -14.61
C ALA A 78 -7.28 -10.37 -13.38
N ASP A 79 -7.95 -11.50 -13.60
CA ASP A 79 -8.35 -12.42 -12.52
C ASP A 79 -7.15 -13.11 -11.88
N ASP A 80 -6.10 -13.40 -12.65
CA ASP A 80 -4.83 -13.87 -12.10
C ASP A 80 -4.22 -12.83 -11.13
N VAL A 81 -4.20 -11.56 -11.53
CA VAL A 81 -3.69 -10.46 -10.71
C VAL A 81 -4.52 -10.31 -9.43
N ARG A 82 -5.85 -10.34 -9.55
CA ARG A 82 -6.78 -10.28 -8.40
C ARG A 82 -6.56 -11.44 -7.43
N THR A 83 -6.40 -12.65 -7.95
CA THR A 83 -6.13 -13.87 -7.15
C THR A 83 -4.88 -13.70 -6.27
N TRP A 84 -3.85 -13.03 -6.79
CA TRP A 84 -2.59 -12.82 -6.09
C TRP A 84 -2.41 -11.42 -5.51
N GLY A 85 -3.42 -10.55 -5.54
CA GLY A 85 -3.30 -9.10 -5.30
C GLY A 85 -2.58 -8.75 -3.99
N ALA A 86 -2.94 -9.43 -2.89
CA ALA A 86 -2.29 -9.23 -1.60
C ALA A 86 -0.79 -9.59 -1.62
N LYS A 87 -0.41 -10.66 -2.32
CA LYS A 87 1.00 -11.06 -2.48
C LYS A 87 1.75 -10.16 -3.43
N ILE A 88 1.10 -9.66 -4.48
CA ILE A 88 1.69 -8.65 -5.35
C ILE A 88 2.01 -7.41 -4.51
N ALA A 89 1.02 -6.87 -3.79
CA ALA A 89 1.21 -5.71 -2.92
C ALA A 89 2.36 -5.92 -1.92
N GLU A 90 2.43 -7.07 -1.24
CA GLU A 90 3.51 -7.41 -0.30
C GLU A 90 4.90 -7.35 -0.95
N LYS A 91 5.05 -7.77 -2.21
CA LYS A 91 6.35 -7.89 -2.87
C LYS A 91 6.76 -6.66 -3.66
N THR A 92 5.80 -5.88 -4.13
CA THR A 92 6.04 -4.77 -5.07
C THR A 92 5.81 -3.40 -4.46
N THR A 93 5.14 -3.28 -3.31
CA THR A 93 4.86 -1.98 -2.67
C THR A 93 5.69 -1.78 -1.40
N GLY A 94 5.63 -0.58 -0.83
CA GLY A 94 6.38 -0.20 0.37
C GLY A 94 7.80 0.29 0.11
N MET A 95 8.58 0.43 1.18
CA MET A 95 9.92 1.06 1.14
C MET A 95 11.00 0.18 0.51
N THR A 96 10.86 -1.15 0.60
CA THR A 96 11.86 -2.12 0.15
C THR A 96 11.22 -3.20 -0.73
N PRO A 97 10.73 -2.84 -1.93
CA PRO A 97 10.14 -3.82 -2.84
C PRO A 97 11.19 -4.85 -3.25
N THR A 98 10.77 -6.10 -3.36
CA THR A 98 11.63 -7.25 -3.72
C THR A 98 11.40 -7.74 -5.14
N MET A 99 10.36 -7.24 -5.79
CA MET A 99 10.01 -7.55 -7.17
C MET A 99 9.82 -6.25 -7.96
N PRO A 100 10.29 -6.21 -9.22
CA PRO A 100 11.08 -7.23 -9.92
C PRO A 100 12.54 -7.30 -9.42
N PRO A 101 13.24 -8.45 -9.57
CA PRO A 101 14.56 -8.68 -8.96
C PRO A 101 15.71 -7.91 -9.64
N ALA A 102 15.53 -7.43 -10.87
CA ALA A 102 16.57 -6.77 -11.67
C ALA A 102 16.37 -5.25 -11.78
N GLY A 103 15.63 -4.66 -10.84
CA GLY A 103 15.13 -3.29 -10.95
C GLY A 103 13.69 -3.27 -11.47
N GLY A 104 12.95 -2.23 -11.11
CA GLY A 104 11.50 -2.19 -11.20
C GLY A 104 10.94 -0.81 -11.50
N PRO A 105 9.60 -0.69 -11.44
CA PRO A 105 8.91 0.58 -11.56
C PRO A 105 9.44 1.60 -10.55
N SER A 106 9.33 2.87 -10.89
CA SER A 106 9.61 4.00 -10.01
C SER A 106 8.74 3.98 -8.75
N ALA A 107 9.06 4.81 -7.76
CA ALA A 107 8.25 4.91 -6.54
C ALA A 107 6.82 5.37 -6.84
N ASP A 108 6.66 6.32 -7.76
CA ASP A 108 5.36 6.87 -8.16
C ASP A 108 4.52 5.82 -8.90
N GLU A 109 5.12 5.06 -9.83
CA GLU A 109 4.45 3.93 -10.49
C GLU A 109 4.01 2.84 -9.49
N ARG A 110 4.80 2.60 -8.43
CA ARG A 110 4.42 1.65 -7.37
C ARG A 110 3.31 2.20 -6.48
N ALA A 111 3.22 3.52 -6.31
CA ALA A 111 2.11 4.14 -5.60
C ALA A 111 0.80 3.96 -6.39
N LEU A 112 0.83 4.16 -7.70
CA LEU A 112 -0.31 3.86 -8.58
C LEU A 112 -0.70 2.38 -8.54
N LEU A 113 0.29 1.47 -8.52
CA LEU A 113 0.03 0.04 -8.33
C LEU A 113 -0.67 -0.24 -6.99
N ALA A 114 -0.20 0.38 -5.91
CA ALA A 114 -0.78 0.20 -4.57
C ALA A 114 -2.24 0.68 -4.53
N GLU A 115 -2.54 1.83 -5.13
CA GLU A 115 -3.90 2.35 -5.26
C GLU A 115 -4.78 1.38 -6.07
N TRP A 116 -4.35 1.00 -7.28
CA TRP A 116 -5.12 0.10 -8.13
C TRP A 116 -5.39 -1.26 -7.48
N LEU A 117 -4.41 -1.84 -6.79
CA LEU A 117 -4.58 -3.09 -6.04
C LEU A 117 -5.52 -2.93 -4.83
N THR A 118 -5.43 -1.81 -4.09
CA THR A 118 -6.34 -1.48 -2.99
C THR A 118 -7.79 -1.40 -3.50
N CYS A 119 -7.94 -0.91 -4.72
CA CYS A 119 -9.21 -0.79 -5.42
C CYS A 119 -9.69 -2.06 -6.14
N GLY A 120 -9.10 -3.21 -5.79
CA GLY A 120 -9.54 -4.53 -6.26
C GLY A 120 -9.02 -4.91 -7.64
N ALA A 121 -8.00 -4.21 -8.16
CA ALA A 121 -7.46 -4.44 -9.49
C ALA A 121 -8.55 -4.50 -10.58
N ARG A 122 -9.47 -3.54 -10.49
CA ARG A 122 -10.62 -3.42 -11.41
C ARG A 122 -10.18 -2.97 -12.79
#